data_AF-A0A9Q8PGG2-F1
#
_entry.id   AF-A0A9Q8PGG2-F1
#
_cell.length_a   1.000
_cell.length_b   1.000
_cell.length_c   1.000
_cell.angle_alpha   90.00
_cell.angle_beta   90.00
_cell.angle_gamma   90.00
#
_symmetry.space_group_name_H-M   'P 1'
#
loop_
_entity.id
_entity.type
_entity.pdbx_description
1 polymer ?
#
loop_
_entity_poly.entity_id
_entity_poly.type
_entity_poly.pdbx_seq_one_letter_code
_entity_poly.pdbx_strand_id
1 'polypeptide(L)'
;MSQELTIKCDFKDDEHGIGSALSWASIGLAVLTAIFQGLVTALAFMTESSSRWTFRFRLALFEHIWWTFVSFLLLVSLSMSVVAFTGGEGGDPVSVLALSSATFLAVVQYSVPAWQHRSYTAVRWHAWTGDSRTTVKRQFISFCGDAALWKQLYRRFRDKISRLQPTPSDYYGWRLWSAQGLLIDPTDLFRVLKDPDVAFEDAEKHPPPVGIYQSADANSVTVSLRWGRDQDFSRRVSRAIASMPLCLLRSSPTTAEGYDGRGLTTAMGILGRNKGLQPWKLVFKATSGTTSDMENLSTWAPRPAKVLRSFYSQTMDTQYQGLGQEYVSAAVELALLMADMPSAAVIQWLSLGLEHQSLSMNHWLANTALATATPDERNATLSAHYESSYVSMIISLNAMRMAPKADDMMYAQETCRPDLICTALLMKARGLPEPSWWRNSDARDLVTKEMDSLSPDFDWKTSAAKLLGLQDWPQDLD
;
A
#
# COMPACT_ATOMS: atom_id res chain seq x y z
N MET A 1 -6.71 -14.39 -91.62
CA MET A 1 -5.56 -14.09 -90.74
C MET A 1 -6.08 -13.20 -89.62
N SER A 2 -6.35 -13.80 -88.46
CA SER A 2 -6.79 -13.08 -87.26
C SER A 2 -5.53 -12.61 -86.53
N GLN A 3 -5.41 -11.31 -86.25
CA GLN A 3 -4.37 -10.77 -85.39
C GLN A 3 -4.84 -10.90 -83.93
N GLU A 4 -4.21 -11.80 -83.18
CA GLU A 4 -4.28 -11.82 -81.73
C GLU A 4 -3.53 -10.62 -81.17
N LEU A 5 -4.28 -9.71 -80.54
CA LEU A 5 -3.75 -8.58 -79.80
C LEU A 5 -3.53 -9.02 -78.35
N THR A 6 -2.33 -9.49 -78.02
CA THR A 6 -1.96 -9.81 -76.64
C THR A 6 -1.63 -8.51 -75.90
N ILE A 7 -2.60 -7.99 -75.16
CA ILE A 7 -2.39 -6.91 -74.19
C ILE A 7 -1.60 -7.52 -73.01
N LYS A 8 -0.29 -7.26 -72.97
CA LYS A 8 0.51 -7.42 -71.75
C LYS A 8 0.17 -6.25 -70.82
N CYS A 9 -0.61 -6.52 -69.77
CA CYS A 9 -0.68 -5.63 -68.62
C CYS A 9 0.61 -5.82 -67.81
N ASP A 10 1.52 -4.84 -67.89
CA ASP A 10 2.61 -4.67 -66.93
C ASP A 10 2.01 -4.25 -65.58
N PHE A 11 1.87 -5.22 -64.67
CA PHE A 11 1.52 -5.00 -63.25
C PHE A 11 2.74 -5.22 -62.33
N LYS A 12 3.95 -5.28 -62.89
CA LYS A 12 5.14 -5.79 -62.19
C LYS A 12 5.97 -4.73 -61.45
N ASP A 13 5.79 -3.44 -61.77
CA ASP A 13 6.62 -2.37 -61.20
C ASP A 13 6.07 -1.81 -59.87
N ASP A 14 4.79 -2.01 -59.55
CA ASP A 14 4.18 -1.52 -58.29
C ASP A 14 4.43 -2.46 -57.10
N GLU A 15 4.63 -3.77 -57.33
CA GLU A 15 4.92 -4.72 -56.25
C GLU A 15 6.29 -4.42 -55.60
N HIS A 16 7.31 -4.13 -56.43
CA HIS A 16 8.71 -3.83 -56.00
C HIS A 16 8.87 -2.58 -55.12
N GLY A 17 7.98 -1.61 -55.24
CA GLY A 17 7.97 -0.42 -54.38
C GLY A 17 7.41 -0.71 -52.98
N ILE A 18 6.45 -1.64 -52.89
CA ILE A 18 5.69 -1.91 -51.66
C ILE A 18 6.52 -2.75 -50.68
N GLY A 19 7.20 -3.82 -51.13
CA GLY A 19 8.02 -4.64 -50.25
C GLY A 19 9.25 -3.90 -49.71
N SER A 20 9.88 -3.05 -50.53
CA SER A 20 10.97 -2.17 -50.07
C SER A 20 10.49 -1.18 -49.00
N ALA A 21 9.32 -0.54 -49.21
CA ALA A 21 8.73 0.38 -48.24
C ALA A 21 8.37 -0.33 -46.92
N LEU A 22 7.81 -1.54 -46.97
CA LEU A 22 7.50 -2.36 -45.79
C LEU A 22 8.76 -2.75 -45.01
N SER A 23 9.86 -3.06 -45.71
CA SER A 23 11.14 -3.40 -45.09
C SER A 23 11.74 -2.21 -44.32
N TRP A 24 11.78 -1.02 -44.94
CA TRP A 24 12.23 0.20 -44.27
C TRP A 24 11.32 0.63 -43.12
N ALA A 25 10.00 0.47 -43.27
CA ALA A 25 9.05 0.72 -42.20
C ALA A 25 9.28 -0.22 -41.01
N SER A 26 9.54 -1.50 -41.26
CA SER A 26 9.88 -2.47 -40.22
C SER A 26 11.16 -2.09 -39.47
N ILE A 27 12.24 -1.75 -40.19
CA ILE A 27 13.50 -1.31 -39.57
C ILE A 27 13.27 -0.05 -38.72
N GLY A 28 12.56 0.94 -39.26
CA GLY A 28 12.23 2.16 -38.52
C GLY A 28 11.44 1.88 -37.24
N LEU A 29 10.48 0.96 -37.30
CA LEU A 29 9.67 0.55 -36.15
C LEU A 29 10.50 -0.21 -35.11
N ALA A 30 11.39 -1.10 -35.53
CA ALA A 30 12.31 -1.83 -34.65
C ALA A 30 13.26 -0.87 -33.93
N VAL A 31 13.85 0.10 -34.63
CA VAL A 31 14.72 1.13 -34.05
C VAL A 31 13.95 1.98 -33.03
N LEU A 32 12.75 2.45 -33.38
CA LEU A 32 11.89 3.20 -32.46
C LEU A 32 11.57 2.38 -31.19
N THR A 33 11.30 1.10 -31.36
CA THR A 33 11.00 0.20 -30.25
C THR A 33 12.21 0.01 -29.34
N ALA A 34 13.41 -0.15 -29.90
CA ALA A 34 14.65 -0.26 -29.13
C ALA A 34 14.94 1.02 -28.32
N ILE A 35 14.70 2.21 -28.91
CA ILE A 35 14.83 3.50 -28.21
C ILE A 35 13.85 3.57 -27.05
N PHE A 36 12.58 3.19 -27.27
CA PHE A 36 11.55 3.24 -26.23
C PHE A 36 11.84 2.25 -25.10
N GLN A 37 12.25 1.03 -25.43
CA GLN A 37 12.70 0.03 -24.44
C GLN A 37 13.90 0.55 -23.63
N GLY A 38 14.91 1.11 -24.30
CA GLY A 38 16.07 1.73 -23.65
C GLY A 38 15.68 2.87 -22.71
N LEU A 39 14.72 3.70 -23.11
CA LEU A 39 14.20 4.80 -22.29
C LEU A 39 13.48 4.28 -21.03
N VAL A 40 12.56 3.33 -21.17
CA VAL A 40 11.79 2.77 -20.04
C VAL A 40 12.72 2.11 -19.01
N THR A 41 13.65 1.30 -19.49
CA THR A 41 14.65 0.62 -18.65
C THR A 41 15.61 1.59 -17.97
N ALA A 42 16.10 2.60 -18.69
CA ALA A 42 16.93 3.65 -18.11
C ALA A 42 16.17 4.48 -17.07
N LEU A 43 14.89 4.79 -17.30
CA LEU A 43 14.06 5.50 -16.33
C LEU A 43 13.85 4.69 -15.05
N ALA A 44 13.56 3.40 -15.16
CA ALA A 44 13.46 2.51 -14.00
C ALA A 44 14.77 2.51 -13.20
N PHE A 45 15.91 2.31 -13.89
CA PHE A 45 17.23 2.30 -13.25
C PHE A 45 17.59 3.63 -12.59
N MET A 46 17.40 4.77 -13.27
CA MET A 46 17.70 6.10 -12.73
C MET A 46 16.85 6.44 -11.51
N THR A 47 15.58 6.03 -11.52
CA THR A 47 14.68 6.31 -10.39
C THR A 47 15.01 5.46 -9.17
N GLU A 48 15.39 4.21 -9.37
CA GLU A 48 15.88 3.33 -8.29
C GLU A 48 17.24 3.80 -7.74
N SER A 49 18.22 4.08 -8.61
CA SER A 49 19.57 4.51 -8.19
C SER A 49 19.57 5.87 -7.48
N SER A 50 18.65 6.76 -7.86
CA SER A 50 18.46 8.06 -7.19
C SER A 50 17.51 7.99 -5.98
N SER A 51 17.04 6.80 -5.56
CA SER A 51 16.07 6.61 -4.47
C SER A 51 14.75 7.40 -4.63
N ARG A 52 14.34 7.66 -5.88
CA ARG A 52 13.11 8.40 -6.23
C ARG A 52 11.90 7.46 -6.24
N TRP A 53 11.63 6.87 -5.08
CA TRP A 53 10.71 5.73 -4.96
C TRP A 53 9.26 6.05 -5.28
N THR A 54 8.75 7.24 -4.95
CA THR A 54 7.39 7.64 -5.35
C THR A 54 7.26 7.65 -6.87
N PHE A 55 8.21 8.24 -7.58
CA PHE A 55 8.20 8.21 -9.03
C PHE A 55 8.32 6.78 -9.57
N ARG A 56 9.25 5.97 -9.04
CA ARG A 56 9.41 4.57 -9.46
C ARG A 56 8.13 3.73 -9.30
N PHE A 57 7.43 3.86 -8.18
CA PHE A 57 6.20 3.10 -7.97
C PHE A 57 5.07 3.58 -8.87
N ARG A 58 4.97 4.90 -9.12
CA ARG A 58 4.02 5.44 -10.11
C ARG A 58 4.32 4.91 -11.50
N LEU A 59 5.60 4.81 -11.87
CA LEU A 59 6.02 4.22 -13.12
C LEU A 59 5.61 2.74 -13.19
N ALA A 60 5.85 1.98 -12.12
CA ALA A 60 5.51 0.55 -12.05
C ALA A 60 4.03 0.26 -12.36
N LEU A 61 3.11 1.15 -11.94
CA LEU A 61 1.67 0.99 -12.19
C LEU A 61 1.32 0.87 -13.68
N PHE A 62 2.12 1.46 -14.57
CA PHE A 62 1.90 1.47 -16.01
C PHE A 62 2.87 0.57 -16.79
N GLU A 63 3.73 -0.16 -16.09
CA GLU A 63 4.77 -1.00 -16.70
C GLU A 63 4.18 -2.03 -17.66
N HIS A 64 3.04 -2.63 -17.30
CA HIS A 64 2.29 -3.55 -18.16
C HIS A 64 1.83 -2.92 -19.47
N ILE A 65 1.43 -1.63 -19.46
CA ILE A 65 1.00 -0.91 -20.68
C ILE A 65 2.19 -0.66 -21.59
N TRP A 66 3.33 -0.24 -21.04
CA TRP A 66 4.53 0.04 -21.82
C TRP A 66 5.09 -1.20 -22.49
N TRP A 67 5.17 -2.31 -21.75
CA TRP A 67 5.65 -3.57 -22.32
C TRP A 67 4.69 -4.12 -23.37
N THR A 68 3.37 -3.97 -23.17
CA THR A 68 2.38 -4.31 -24.20
C THR A 68 2.59 -3.49 -25.47
N PHE A 69 2.83 -2.18 -25.33
CA PHE A 69 3.12 -1.31 -26.46
C PHE A 69 4.40 -1.72 -27.19
N VAL A 70 5.49 -2.00 -26.46
CA VAL A 70 6.75 -2.52 -27.02
C VAL A 70 6.52 -3.83 -27.77
N SER A 71 5.85 -4.80 -27.16
CA SER A 71 5.54 -6.09 -27.78
C SER A 71 4.67 -5.94 -29.03
N PHE A 72 3.71 -5.01 -29.02
CA PHE A 72 2.86 -4.73 -30.17
C PHE A 72 3.65 -4.12 -31.34
N LEU A 73 4.52 -3.14 -31.09
CA LEU A 73 5.37 -2.56 -32.14
C LEU A 73 6.32 -3.60 -32.74
N LEU A 74 6.92 -4.46 -31.91
CA LEU A 74 7.75 -5.58 -32.38
C LEU A 74 6.95 -6.57 -33.22
N LEU A 75 5.71 -6.88 -32.82
CA LEU A 75 4.83 -7.77 -33.59
C LEU A 75 4.48 -7.18 -34.96
N VAL A 76 4.14 -5.89 -35.02
CA VAL A 76 3.86 -5.19 -36.30
C VAL A 76 5.10 -5.18 -37.18
N SER A 77 6.27 -4.88 -36.62
CA SER A 77 7.56 -4.94 -37.33
C SER A 77 7.82 -6.35 -37.87
N LEU A 78 7.58 -7.38 -37.06
CA LEU A 78 7.73 -8.78 -37.47
C LEU A 78 6.78 -9.14 -38.61
N SER A 79 5.51 -8.74 -38.53
CA SER A 79 4.54 -8.97 -39.61
C SER A 79 4.98 -8.30 -40.92
N MET A 80 5.44 -7.05 -40.86
CA MET A 80 5.96 -6.34 -42.04
C MET A 80 7.18 -7.04 -42.64
N SER A 81 8.14 -7.46 -41.80
CA SER A 81 9.33 -8.19 -42.24
C SER A 81 9.00 -9.57 -42.82
N VAL A 82 8.04 -10.30 -42.26
CA VAL A 82 7.58 -11.59 -42.80
C VAL A 82 6.92 -11.38 -44.16
N VAL A 83 6.04 -10.39 -44.30
CA VAL A 83 5.38 -10.09 -45.58
C VAL A 83 6.41 -9.73 -46.65
N ALA A 84 7.36 -8.85 -46.35
CA ALA A 84 8.44 -8.46 -47.26
C ALA A 84 9.31 -9.67 -47.67
N PHE A 85 9.66 -10.53 -46.70
CA PHE A 85 10.41 -11.76 -46.95
C PHE A 85 9.64 -12.74 -47.85
N THR A 86 8.35 -12.98 -47.57
CA THR A 86 7.51 -13.87 -48.39
C THR A 86 7.20 -13.32 -49.78
N GLY A 87 7.21 -11.99 -49.93
CA GLY A 87 7.06 -11.30 -51.22
C GLY A 87 8.34 -11.31 -52.07
N GLY A 88 9.46 -11.84 -51.55
CA GLY A 88 10.74 -11.86 -52.26
C GLY A 88 11.46 -10.50 -52.31
N GLU A 89 10.97 -9.51 -51.56
CA GLU A 89 11.41 -8.12 -51.62
C GLU A 89 12.09 -7.71 -50.31
N GLY A 90 13.32 -8.18 -50.15
CA GLY A 90 14.15 -7.82 -49.01
C GLY A 90 13.76 -8.52 -47.70
N GLY A 91 14.75 -8.63 -46.82
CA GLY A 91 14.68 -9.40 -45.58
C GLY A 91 15.59 -10.62 -45.66
N ASP A 92 16.69 -10.59 -44.91
CA ASP A 92 17.50 -11.78 -44.67
C ASP A 92 16.75 -12.70 -43.69
N PRO A 93 16.65 -14.03 -43.94
CA PRO A 93 16.14 -15.01 -42.96
C PRO A 93 16.68 -14.79 -41.54
N VAL A 94 17.93 -14.36 -41.40
CA VAL A 94 18.55 -14.04 -40.10
C VAL A 94 17.84 -12.87 -39.42
N SER A 95 17.43 -11.85 -40.18
CA SER A 95 16.73 -10.68 -39.64
C SER A 95 15.33 -11.02 -39.15
N VAL A 96 14.60 -11.85 -39.91
CA VAL A 96 13.27 -12.35 -39.50
C VAL A 96 13.39 -13.20 -38.23
N LEU A 97 14.39 -14.09 -38.17
CA LEU A 97 14.65 -14.93 -37.00
C LEU A 97 15.06 -14.10 -35.76
N ALA A 98 15.89 -13.08 -35.95
CA ALA A 98 16.30 -12.19 -34.88
C ALA A 98 15.10 -11.41 -34.32
N LEU A 99 14.26 -10.87 -35.19
CA LEU A 99 13.07 -10.11 -34.81
C LEU A 99 12.00 -11.00 -34.17
N SER A 100 11.81 -12.23 -34.66
CA SER A 100 10.91 -13.20 -34.03
C SER A 100 11.38 -13.59 -32.63
N SER A 101 12.69 -13.80 -32.46
CA SER A 101 13.30 -14.11 -31.15
C SER A 101 13.17 -12.94 -30.18
N ALA A 102 13.43 -11.71 -30.64
CA ALA A 102 13.27 -10.50 -29.85
C ALA A 102 11.81 -10.26 -29.44
N THR A 103 10.86 -10.48 -30.36
CA THR A 103 9.42 -10.36 -30.08
C THR A 103 8.99 -11.40 -29.03
N PHE A 104 9.42 -12.65 -29.18
CA PHE A 104 9.12 -13.72 -28.22
C PHE A 104 9.69 -13.41 -26.83
N LEU A 105 10.96 -13.00 -26.74
CA LEU A 105 11.58 -12.58 -25.48
C LEU A 105 10.83 -11.39 -24.88
N ALA A 106 10.46 -10.39 -25.68
CA ALA A 106 9.72 -9.23 -25.20
C ALA A 106 8.39 -9.62 -24.56
N VAL A 107 7.65 -10.53 -25.20
CA VAL A 107 6.36 -11.03 -24.71
C VAL A 107 6.54 -11.86 -23.44
N VAL A 108 7.42 -12.86 -23.45
CA VAL A 108 7.54 -13.85 -22.37
C VAL A 108 8.29 -13.31 -21.16
N GLN A 109 9.33 -12.51 -21.37
CA GLN A 109 10.19 -12.02 -20.28
C GLN A 109 9.68 -10.73 -19.66
N TYR A 110 8.99 -9.87 -20.42
CA TYR A 110 8.56 -8.56 -19.93
C TYR A 110 7.03 -8.41 -19.88
N SER A 111 6.33 -8.56 -21.01
CA SER A 111 4.89 -8.28 -21.05
C SER A 111 4.07 -9.22 -20.17
N VAL A 112 4.26 -10.54 -20.31
CA VAL A 112 3.52 -11.53 -19.52
C VAL A 112 3.75 -11.35 -18.01
N PRO A 113 5.00 -11.26 -17.50
CA PRO A 113 5.24 -10.99 -16.08
C PRO A 113 4.67 -9.65 -15.61
N ALA A 114 4.74 -8.58 -16.42
CA ALA A 114 4.18 -7.29 -16.06
C ALA A 114 2.66 -7.34 -15.89
N TRP A 115 1.95 -8.09 -16.74
CA TRP A 115 0.51 -8.33 -16.58
C TRP A 115 0.20 -9.20 -15.37
N GLN A 116 0.96 -10.27 -15.15
CA GLN A 116 0.79 -11.15 -13.99
C GLN A 116 0.98 -10.40 -12.67
N HIS A 117 1.91 -9.44 -12.63
CA HIS A 117 2.21 -8.65 -11.44
C HIS A 117 1.41 -7.36 -11.31
N ARG A 118 0.52 -7.01 -12.25
CA ARG A 118 -0.23 -5.74 -12.22
C ARG A 118 -0.98 -5.51 -10.90
N SER A 119 -1.63 -6.56 -10.39
CA SER A 119 -2.44 -6.49 -9.18
C SER A 119 -1.57 -6.34 -7.95
N TYR A 120 -0.42 -7.02 -7.94
CA TYR A 120 0.58 -6.87 -6.90
C TYR A 120 1.18 -5.46 -6.88
N THR A 121 1.49 -4.88 -8.04
CA THR A 121 2.01 -3.50 -8.14
C THR A 121 1.00 -2.49 -7.60
N ALA A 122 -0.30 -2.69 -7.86
CA ALA A 122 -1.36 -1.88 -7.26
C ALA A 122 -1.40 -2.03 -5.73
N VAL A 123 -1.41 -3.27 -5.21
CA VAL A 123 -1.34 -3.54 -3.75
C VAL A 123 -0.12 -2.86 -3.13
N ARG A 124 1.06 -3.01 -3.73
CA ARG A 124 2.31 -2.39 -3.30
C ARG A 124 2.20 -0.87 -3.29
N TRP A 125 1.61 -0.25 -4.31
CA TRP A 125 1.34 1.19 -4.32
C TRP A 125 0.47 1.61 -3.13
N HIS A 126 -0.66 0.93 -2.90
CA HIS A 126 -1.56 1.26 -1.80
C HIS A 126 -0.89 1.08 -0.43
N ALA A 127 -0.16 -0.03 -0.26
CA ALA A 127 0.51 -0.38 0.98
C ALA A 127 1.61 0.61 1.36
N TRP A 128 2.31 1.19 0.39
CA TRP A 128 3.41 2.13 0.62
C TRP A 128 3.01 3.61 0.60
N THR A 129 1.84 3.95 0.03
CA THR A 129 1.45 5.34 -0.23
C THR A 129 0.16 5.82 0.42
N GLY A 130 -0.51 4.99 1.22
CA GLY A 130 -1.65 5.44 1.99
C GLY A 130 -1.25 6.45 3.09
N ASP A 131 -2.19 6.75 3.97
CA ASP A 131 -1.97 7.68 5.09
C ASP A 131 -0.79 7.26 5.95
N SER A 132 -0.15 8.23 6.56
CA SER A 132 1.03 8.02 7.40
C SER A 132 0.80 8.53 8.81
N ARG A 133 1.40 7.85 9.77
CA ARG A 133 1.40 8.24 11.18
C ARG A 133 2.77 8.78 11.55
N THR A 134 2.82 9.94 12.20
CA THR A 134 4.07 10.60 12.56
C THR A 134 3.99 11.23 13.94
N THR A 135 5.10 11.21 14.67
CA THR A 135 5.23 11.87 15.97
C THR A 135 5.40 13.37 15.78
N VAL A 136 4.57 14.16 16.45
CA VAL A 136 4.67 15.62 16.47
C VAL A 136 4.81 16.10 17.91
N LYS A 137 5.55 17.19 18.13
CA LYS A 137 5.62 17.81 19.46
C LYS A 137 4.27 18.44 19.79
N ARG A 138 3.86 18.38 21.06
CA ARG A 138 2.57 18.91 21.54
C ARG A 138 2.38 20.39 21.21
N GLN A 139 3.45 21.19 21.20
CA GLN A 139 3.41 22.59 20.79
C GLN A 139 2.94 22.83 19.34
N PHE A 140 2.96 21.80 18.48
CA PHE A 140 2.54 21.92 17.08
C PHE A 140 1.10 21.47 16.81
N ILE A 141 0.35 21.07 17.85
CA ILE A 141 -1.02 20.56 17.69
C ILE A 141 -1.94 21.59 17.03
N SER A 142 -1.84 22.87 17.39
CA SER A 142 -2.66 23.95 16.81
C SER A 142 -2.42 24.17 15.32
N PHE A 143 -1.32 23.65 14.76
CA PHE A 143 -1.02 23.70 13.33
C PHE A 143 -1.49 22.45 12.58
N CYS A 144 -1.98 21.43 13.28
CA CYS A 144 -2.49 20.20 12.69
C CYS A 144 -3.98 20.36 12.41
N GLY A 145 -4.35 20.69 11.18
CA GLY A 145 -5.74 20.96 10.82
C GLY A 145 -6.21 20.23 9.57
N ASP A 146 -7.27 20.79 8.99
CA ASP A 146 -7.85 20.31 7.74
C ASP A 146 -7.02 20.73 6.51
N ALA A 147 -7.49 20.33 5.33
CA ALA A 147 -6.88 20.69 4.06
C ALA A 147 -6.72 22.21 3.86
N ALA A 148 -7.62 23.03 4.39
CA ALA A 148 -7.56 24.48 4.24
C ALA A 148 -6.40 25.07 5.06
N LEU A 149 -6.27 24.65 6.32
CA LEU A 149 -5.17 25.08 7.18
C LEU A 149 -3.82 24.65 6.59
N TRP A 150 -3.68 23.40 6.16
CA TRP A 150 -2.43 22.92 5.56
C TRP A 150 -2.03 23.70 4.31
N LYS A 151 -3.00 24.03 3.44
CA LYS A 151 -2.75 24.89 2.27
C LYS A 151 -2.31 26.29 2.65
N GLN A 152 -2.93 26.88 3.67
CA GLN A 152 -2.59 28.22 4.16
C GLN A 152 -1.16 28.24 4.71
N LEU A 153 -0.82 27.27 5.56
CA LEU A 153 0.53 27.10 6.09
C LEU A 153 1.55 26.91 4.95
N TYR A 154 1.26 26.02 3.99
CA TYR A 154 2.14 25.81 2.85
C TYR A 154 2.35 27.08 2.02
N ARG A 155 1.30 27.83 1.70
CA ARG A 155 1.40 29.09 0.94
C ARG A 155 2.27 30.11 1.66
N ARG A 156 2.10 30.24 2.98
CA ARG A 156 2.85 31.20 3.81
C ARG A 156 4.33 30.84 3.91
N PHE A 157 4.65 29.56 4.02
CA PHE A 157 6.03 29.08 4.23
C PHE A 157 6.68 28.52 2.96
N ARG A 158 6.06 28.69 1.79
CA ARG A 158 6.49 28.11 0.52
C ARG A 158 7.97 28.36 0.23
N ASP A 159 8.43 29.60 0.41
CA ASP A 159 9.81 29.98 0.10
C ASP A 159 10.81 29.29 1.04
N LYS A 160 10.51 29.23 2.33
CA LYS A 160 11.34 28.54 3.33
C LYS A 160 11.35 27.02 3.08
N ILE A 161 10.20 26.42 2.74
CA ILE A 161 10.10 24.98 2.42
C ILE A 161 10.86 24.66 1.15
N SER A 162 10.82 25.53 0.13
CA SER A 162 11.52 25.30 -1.15
C SER A 162 13.05 25.25 -1.01
N ARG A 163 13.59 25.82 0.08
CA ARG A 163 15.02 25.76 0.44
C ARG A 163 15.38 24.47 1.18
N LEU A 164 14.41 23.72 1.68
CA LEU A 164 14.67 22.40 2.27
C LEU A 164 15.02 21.42 1.15
N GLN A 165 16.05 20.62 1.39
CA GLN A 165 16.34 19.50 0.49
C GLN A 165 15.19 18.48 0.58
N PRO A 166 14.47 18.21 -0.52
CA PRO A 166 13.40 17.23 -0.50
C PRO A 166 13.97 15.84 -0.23
N THR A 167 13.26 15.02 0.53
CA THR A 167 13.67 13.62 0.70
C THR A 167 13.48 12.90 -0.63
N PRO A 168 14.40 12.01 -1.06
CA PRO A 168 14.29 11.32 -2.35
C PRO A 168 12.96 10.59 -2.56
N SER A 169 12.39 10.03 -1.50
CA SER A 169 11.05 9.40 -1.51
C SER A 169 9.93 10.36 -1.91
N ASP A 170 10.09 11.67 -1.70
CA ASP A 170 9.06 12.69 -1.92
C ASP A 170 9.08 13.21 -3.37
N TYR A 171 9.97 12.67 -4.21
CA TYR A 171 10.07 13.04 -5.61
C TYR A 171 8.98 12.36 -6.46
N TYR A 172 8.04 13.15 -6.98
CA TYR A 172 6.91 12.69 -7.78
C TYR A 172 7.22 12.48 -9.27
N GLY A 173 8.39 12.91 -9.74
CA GLY A 173 8.75 12.82 -11.16
C GLY A 173 8.08 13.88 -12.04
N TRP A 174 7.93 13.54 -13.31
CA TRP A 174 7.27 14.40 -14.28
C TRP A 174 5.79 14.59 -13.94
N ARG A 175 5.30 15.82 -14.07
CA ARG A 175 3.88 16.17 -13.90
C ARG A 175 3.02 15.73 -15.10
N LEU A 176 3.36 14.62 -15.75
CA LEU A 176 2.52 14.02 -16.80
C LEU A 176 1.10 13.73 -16.27
N TRP A 177 0.99 13.54 -14.95
CA TRP A 177 -0.27 13.38 -14.22
C TRP A 177 -0.13 14.20 -12.95
N SER A 178 -0.90 15.28 -12.81
CA SER A 178 -0.87 16.14 -11.62
C SER A 178 -1.25 15.32 -10.39
N ALA A 179 -0.29 15.11 -9.49
CA ALA A 179 -0.62 14.61 -8.17
C ALA A 179 -1.53 15.66 -7.48
N GLN A 180 -2.71 15.23 -7.08
CA GLN A 180 -3.67 16.07 -6.36
C GLN A 180 -3.21 16.22 -4.92
N GLY A 181 -3.26 17.45 -4.40
CA GLY A 181 -2.89 17.79 -3.03
C GLY A 181 -1.49 18.37 -2.85
N LEU A 182 -1.08 18.49 -1.59
CA LEU A 182 0.21 18.98 -1.16
C LEU A 182 1.29 17.91 -1.36
N LEU A 183 2.33 18.26 -2.12
CA LEU A 183 3.47 17.39 -2.44
C LEU A 183 4.56 17.39 -1.35
N ILE A 184 4.28 18.00 -0.21
CA ILE A 184 5.24 18.17 0.89
C ILE A 184 4.93 17.21 2.03
N ASP A 185 5.94 16.87 2.82
CA ASP A 185 5.77 16.18 4.09
C ASP A 185 5.38 17.20 5.19
N PRO A 186 4.36 16.94 6.02
CA PRO A 186 4.00 17.87 7.11
C PRO A 186 5.15 18.10 8.10
N THR A 187 6.08 17.16 8.24
CA THR A 187 7.28 17.36 9.06
C THR A 187 8.19 18.47 8.54
N ASP A 188 8.17 18.74 7.24
CA ASP A 188 8.93 19.84 6.65
C ASP A 188 8.31 21.20 6.98
N LEU A 189 6.98 21.27 7.12
CA LEU A 189 6.29 22.45 7.68
C LEU A 189 6.70 22.69 9.13
N PHE A 190 6.67 21.64 9.97
CA PHE A 190 7.07 21.77 11.37
C PHE A 190 8.55 22.16 11.56
N ARG A 191 9.43 21.80 10.63
CA ARG A 191 10.84 22.24 10.66
C ARG A 191 10.96 23.75 10.46
N VAL A 192 10.14 24.32 9.57
CA VAL A 192 10.13 25.76 9.29
C VAL A 192 9.40 26.56 10.38
N LEU A 193 8.36 25.97 10.99
CA LEU A 193 7.61 26.57 12.10
C LEU A 193 8.41 26.70 13.40
N LYS A 194 9.62 26.12 13.49
CA LYS A 194 10.50 26.26 14.66
C LYS A 194 11.09 27.67 14.84
N ASP A 195 10.92 28.57 13.87
CA ASP A 195 11.28 29.99 14.04
C ASP A 195 10.31 30.65 15.04
N PRO A 196 10.80 31.10 16.22
CA PRO A 196 9.97 31.65 17.29
C PRO A 196 9.22 32.94 16.94
N ASP A 197 9.55 33.57 15.80
CA ASP A 197 8.92 34.81 15.34
C ASP A 197 7.55 34.63 14.68
N VAL A 198 7.07 33.38 14.54
CA VAL A 198 5.78 33.12 13.89
C VAL A 198 4.71 32.80 14.92
N ALA A 199 4.30 33.84 15.66
CA ALA A 199 2.99 33.86 16.30
C ALA A 199 1.92 33.78 15.19
N PHE A 200 1.44 32.58 14.90
CA PHE A 200 0.29 32.40 14.02
C PHE A 200 -0.95 32.69 14.85
N GLU A 201 -1.30 33.98 14.99
CA GLU A 201 -2.49 34.47 15.71
C GLU A 201 -3.81 33.88 15.18
N ASP A 202 -3.78 33.24 14.00
CA ASP A 202 -4.95 32.57 13.42
C ASP A 202 -5.03 31.07 13.80
N ALA A 203 -3.98 30.43 14.34
CA ALA A 203 -4.04 29.01 14.77
C ALA A 203 -5.13 28.77 15.82
N GLU A 204 -5.33 29.74 16.71
CA GLU A 204 -6.36 29.70 17.75
C GLU A 204 -7.78 29.96 17.22
N LYS A 205 -7.92 30.52 16.01
CA LYS A 205 -9.22 30.79 15.36
C LYS A 205 -9.70 29.63 14.48
N HIS A 206 -8.86 28.62 14.26
CA HIS A 206 -9.16 27.50 13.37
C HIS A 206 -9.92 26.37 14.10
N PRO A 207 -10.65 25.52 13.36
CA PRO A 207 -11.37 24.35 13.90
C PRO A 207 -10.46 23.42 14.72
N PRO A 208 -11.03 22.53 15.55
CA PRO A 208 -10.26 21.61 16.39
C PRO A 208 -9.22 20.83 15.59
N PRO A 209 -8.07 20.49 16.20
CA PRO A 209 -6.98 19.85 15.50
C PRO A 209 -7.43 18.52 14.87
N VAL A 210 -7.08 18.34 13.60
CA VAL A 210 -7.50 17.18 12.80
C VAL A 210 -6.34 16.19 12.71
N GLY A 211 -6.64 14.89 12.83
CA GLY A 211 -5.64 13.83 12.68
C GLY A 211 -4.86 13.49 13.94
N ILE A 212 -5.15 14.11 15.08
CA ILE A 212 -4.39 13.91 16.32
C ILE A 212 -5.00 12.81 17.18
N TYR A 213 -4.23 11.76 17.46
CA TYR A 213 -4.65 10.74 18.42
C TYR A 213 -4.56 11.26 19.85
N GLN A 214 -5.59 10.96 20.63
CA GLN A 214 -5.62 11.16 22.07
C GLN A 214 -4.74 10.10 22.75
N SER A 215 -3.84 10.59 23.62
CA SER A 215 -2.87 9.79 24.37
C SER A 215 -3.43 9.43 25.74
N ALA A 216 -3.15 8.20 26.20
CA ALA A 216 -3.37 7.82 27.59
C ALA A 216 -2.50 8.63 28.57
N ASP A 217 -1.32 9.08 28.12
CA ASP A 217 -0.49 9.98 28.90
C ASP A 217 -0.83 11.45 28.57
N ALA A 218 -1.57 12.08 29.48
CA ALA A 218 -1.95 13.49 29.39
C ALA A 218 -0.75 14.43 29.47
N ASN A 219 0.40 13.99 29.98
CA ASN A 219 1.62 14.81 30.10
C ASN A 219 2.62 14.57 28.96
N SER A 220 2.26 13.73 27.97
CA SER A 220 3.17 13.43 26.88
C SER A 220 3.57 14.67 26.09
N VAL A 221 4.88 14.87 25.93
CA VAL A 221 5.48 15.98 25.17
C VAL A 221 5.22 15.85 23.67
N THR A 222 4.83 14.66 23.21
CA THR A 222 4.56 14.36 21.82
C THR A 222 3.19 13.73 21.64
N VAL A 223 2.57 13.96 20.50
CA VAL A 223 1.34 13.29 20.09
C VAL A 223 1.52 12.64 18.74
N SER A 224 0.59 11.75 18.40
CA SER A 224 0.61 11.06 17.12
C SER A 224 -0.32 11.76 16.14
N LEU A 225 0.20 12.12 14.98
CA LEU A 225 -0.55 12.71 13.88
C LEU A 225 -0.72 11.67 12.77
N ARG A 226 -1.97 11.35 12.42
CA ARG A 226 -2.31 10.72 11.15
C ARG A 226 -2.52 11.81 10.11
N TRP A 227 -1.86 11.67 8.97
CA TRP A 227 -2.00 12.59 7.85
C TRP A 227 -1.96 11.86 6.51
N GLY A 228 -2.60 12.44 5.50
CA GLY A 228 -2.77 11.80 4.21
C GLY A 228 -3.81 12.48 3.34
N ARG A 229 -4.53 11.70 2.53
CA ARG A 229 -5.42 12.24 1.49
C ARG A 229 -6.59 13.04 2.07
N ASP A 230 -7.10 12.66 3.22
CA ASP A 230 -8.25 13.33 3.86
C ASP A 230 -7.90 14.76 4.31
N GLN A 231 -6.61 15.08 4.41
CA GLN A 231 -6.08 16.41 4.71
C GLN A 231 -5.45 17.08 3.48
N ASP A 232 -5.77 16.55 2.28
CA ASP A 232 -5.26 16.98 0.98
C ASP A 232 -3.74 16.85 0.79
N PHE A 233 -3.09 15.90 1.47
CA PHE A 233 -1.74 15.49 1.12
C PHE A 233 -1.74 14.47 -0.01
N SER A 234 -0.82 14.63 -0.96
CA SER A 234 -0.64 13.66 -2.03
C SER A 234 -0.06 12.34 -1.51
N ARG A 235 -0.50 11.23 -2.12
CA ARG A 235 0.04 9.89 -1.87
C ARG A 235 1.53 9.84 -2.24
N ARG A 236 2.38 9.47 -1.28
CA ARG A 236 3.82 9.25 -1.49
C ARG A 236 4.30 7.98 -0.82
N VAL A 237 5.32 7.37 -1.39
CA VAL A 237 6.00 6.22 -0.78
C VAL A 237 6.60 6.64 0.56
N SER A 238 6.28 5.87 1.61
CA SER A 238 6.83 6.08 2.94
C SER A 238 8.36 6.12 2.92
N ARG A 239 8.95 7.03 3.72
CA ARG A 239 10.41 7.13 3.94
C ARG A 239 11.01 5.83 4.49
N ALA A 240 10.19 4.94 5.06
CA ALA A 240 10.61 3.60 5.47
C ALA A 240 11.17 2.74 4.33
N ILE A 241 10.94 3.11 3.06
CA ILE A 241 11.47 2.40 1.90
C ILE A 241 13.01 2.38 1.90
N ALA A 242 13.64 3.38 2.52
CA ALA A 242 15.09 3.50 2.61
C ALA A 242 15.74 2.43 3.49
N SER A 243 14.99 1.81 4.41
CA SER A 243 15.49 0.71 5.25
C SER A 243 15.16 -0.68 4.67
N MET A 244 14.53 -0.75 3.49
CA MET A 244 14.07 -2.01 2.93
C MET A 244 15.21 -2.76 2.24
N PRO A 245 15.32 -4.10 2.44
CA PRO A 245 16.28 -4.92 1.69
C PRO A 245 16.11 -4.78 0.17
N LEU A 246 17.24 -4.67 -0.55
CA LEU A 246 17.25 -4.50 -2.01
C LEU A 246 16.52 -5.63 -2.76
N CYS A 247 16.58 -6.87 -2.27
CA CYS A 247 15.88 -8.00 -2.88
C CYS A 247 14.35 -7.84 -2.88
N LEU A 248 13.81 -7.16 -1.87
CA LEU A 248 12.38 -6.87 -1.76
C LEU A 248 11.97 -5.65 -2.59
N LEU A 249 12.92 -4.80 -3.00
CA LEU A 249 12.63 -3.60 -3.79
C LEU A 249 12.36 -3.88 -5.27
N ARG A 250 12.73 -5.07 -5.75
CA ARG A 250 12.56 -5.51 -7.14
C ARG A 250 11.09 -5.61 -7.56
N SER A 251 10.82 -5.64 -8.86
CA SER A 251 9.47 -5.87 -9.40
C SER A 251 8.92 -7.26 -9.03
N SER A 252 9.79 -8.25 -8.89
CA SER A 252 9.49 -9.57 -8.32
C SER A 252 10.30 -9.75 -7.03
N PRO A 253 9.77 -9.37 -5.87
CA PRO A 253 10.50 -9.40 -4.62
C PRO A 253 10.73 -10.84 -4.15
N THR A 254 11.92 -11.11 -3.62
CA THR A 254 12.26 -12.39 -3.03
C THR A 254 12.91 -12.23 -1.66
N THR A 255 12.76 -13.24 -0.80
CA THR A 255 13.58 -13.35 0.42
C THR A 255 15.06 -13.55 0.06
N ALA A 256 15.94 -13.50 1.05
CA ALA A 256 17.37 -13.76 0.83
C ALA A 256 17.61 -15.18 0.28
N GLU A 257 16.73 -16.12 0.64
CA GLU A 257 16.75 -17.52 0.25
C GLU A 257 16.00 -17.79 -1.08
N GLY A 258 15.43 -16.76 -1.71
CA GLY A 258 14.77 -16.87 -3.01
C GLY A 258 13.27 -17.20 -2.98
N TYR A 259 12.64 -17.22 -1.81
CA TYR A 259 11.18 -17.41 -1.71
C TYR A 259 10.41 -16.14 -2.04
N ASP A 260 9.11 -16.27 -2.30
CA ASP A 260 8.23 -15.14 -2.62
C ASP A 260 8.24 -14.09 -1.49
N GLY A 261 8.66 -12.86 -1.82
CA GLY A 261 8.76 -11.72 -0.91
C GLY A 261 7.61 -10.72 -1.04
N ARG A 262 6.54 -11.02 -1.80
CA ARG A 262 5.44 -10.08 -2.06
C ARG A 262 4.67 -9.71 -0.78
N GLY A 263 4.38 -10.71 0.06
CA GLY A 263 3.73 -10.52 1.36
C GLY A 263 4.56 -9.63 2.30
N LEU A 264 5.86 -9.94 2.45
CA LEU A 264 6.82 -9.14 3.21
C LEU A 264 6.87 -7.69 2.75
N THR A 265 7.02 -7.46 1.44
CA THR A 265 7.13 -6.13 0.86
C THR A 265 5.88 -5.29 1.13
N THR A 266 4.70 -5.92 1.06
CA THR A 266 3.41 -5.26 1.33
C THR A 266 3.29 -4.91 2.81
N ALA A 267 3.57 -5.87 3.71
CA ALA A 267 3.54 -5.65 5.14
C ALA A 267 4.53 -4.57 5.61
N MET A 268 5.77 -4.57 5.11
CA MET A 268 6.75 -3.54 5.42
C MET A 268 6.29 -2.14 4.99
N GLY A 269 5.56 -2.02 3.89
CA GLY A 269 4.97 -0.74 3.47
C GLY A 269 3.91 -0.24 4.44
N ILE A 270 3.04 -1.15 4.90
CA ILE A 270 2.00 -0.86 5.90
C ILE A 270 2.64 -0.43 7.23
N LEU A 271 3.53 -1.25 7.76
CA LEU A 271 4.23 -1.02 9.03
C LEU A 271 5.11 0.23 8.97
N GLY A 272 5.72 0.51 7.82
CA GLY A 272 6.50 1.71 7.56
C GLY A 272 5.71 3.01 7.72
N ARG A 273 4.37 2.95 7.59
CA ARG A 273 3.45 4.07 7.77
C ARG A 273 2.71 4.06 9.11
N ASN A 274 2.59 2.90 9.76
CA ASN A 274 1.84 2.69 11.00
C ASN A 274 2.74 2.42 12.23
N LYS A 275 3.82 3.19 12.41
CA LYS A 275 4.77 2.92 13.51
C LYS A 275 4.24 3.23 14.91
N GLY A 276 3.19 4.04 15.05
CA GLY A 276 2.72 4.48 16.38
C GLY A 276 3.78 5.29 17.15
N LEU A 277 3.51 5.61 18.42
CA LEU A 277 4.47 6.31 19.29
C LEU A 277 5.32 5.35 20.13
N GLN A 278 4.74 4.22 20.52
CA GLN A 278 5.33 3.26 21.46
C GLN A 278 5.12 1.82 20.96
N PRO A 279 5.74 1.40 19.84
CA PRO A 279 5.57 0.06 19.28
C PRO A 279 5.79 -1.08 20.30
N TRP A 280 6.73 -0.90 21.21
CA TRP A 280 7.11 -1.89 22.23
C TRP A 280 6.03 -2.18 23.28
N LYS A 281 4.94 -1.38 23.33
CA LYS A 281 3.80 -1.63 24.20
C LYS A 281 2.70 -2.46 23.53
N LEU A 282 2.77 -2.66 22.21
CA LEU A 282 1.74 -3.40 21.48
C LEU A 282 1.65 -4.83 22.01
N VAL A 283 0.41 -5.31 22.12
CA VAL A 283 0.11 -6.67 22.60
C VAL A 283 -0.19 -7.57 21.40
N PHE A 284 0.48 -8.71 21.32
CA PHE A 284 0.26 -9.77 20.33
C PHE A 284 0.85 -11.10 20.85
N LYS A 285 0.09 -11.80 21.70
CA LYS A 285 0.49 -13.04 22.36
C LYS A 285 0.23 -14.28 21.50
N ALA A 286 0.81 -14.28 20.30
CA ALA A 286 0.72 -15.43 19.40
C ALA A 286 1.56 -16.61 19.92
N THR A 287 0.90 -17.71 20.25
CA THR A 287 1.53 -19.01 20.48
C THR A 287 1.40 -19.89 19.25
N SER A 288 2.16 -20.99 19.17
CA SER A 288 2.03 -21.95 18.06
C SER A 288 0.60 -22.48 17.88
N GLY A 289 -0.10 -22.74 18.99
CA GLY A 289 -1.51 -23.12 18.99
C GLY A 289 -2.40 -22.02 18.41
N THR A 290 -2.27 -20.80 18.93
CA THR A 290 -3.06 -19.64 18.46
C THR A 290 -2.83 -19.37 16.97
N THR A 291 -1.60 -19.44 16.48
CA THR A 291 -1.30 -19.25 15.06
C THR A 291 -1.91 -20.33 14.19
N SER A 292 -1.89 -21.59 14.65
CA SER A 292 -2.52 -22.71 13.94
C SER A 292 -4.05 -22.56 13.89
N ASP A 293 -4.67 -22.14 14.99
CA ASP A 293 -6.10 -21.86 15.06
C ASP A 293 -6.47 -20.75 14.07
N MET A 294 -5.74 -19.63 14.09
CA MET A 294 -5.96 -18.50 13.18
C MET A 294 -5.82 -18.89 11.71
N GLU A 295 -4.85 -19.74 11.38
CA GLU A 295 -4.64 -20.23 10.02
C GLU A 295 -5.81 -21.10 9.53
N ASN A 296 -6.31 -21.99 10.38
CA ASN A 296 -7.40 -22.91 10.04
C ASN A 296 -8.77 -22.21 10.04
N LEU A 297 -8.93 -21.18 10.88
CA LEU A 297 -10.15 -20.39 11.04
C LEU A 297 -10.09 -19.06 10.28
N SER A 298 -9.23 -18.97 9.26
CA SER A 298 -9.14 -17.79 8.41
C SER A 298 -10.21 -17.81 7.32
N THR A 299 -10.77 -16.65 7.00
CA THR A 299 -11.57 -16.47 5.77
C THR A 299 -10.76 -16.80 4.51
N TRP A 300 -9.44 -16.74 4.60
CA TRP A 300 -8.51 -17.06 3.51
C TRP A 300 -7.98 -18.49 3.58
N ALA A 301 -8.60 -19.38 4.35
CA ALA A 301 -8.21 -20.78 4.37
C ALA A 301 -8.44 -21.43 2.98
N PRO A 302 -7.52 -22.29 2.50
CA PRO A 302 -6.25 -22.67 3.13
C PRO A 302 -5.18 -21.56 3.05
N ARG A 303 -4.28 -21.53 4.03
CA ARG A 303 -3.20 -20.53 4.21
C ARG A 303 -1.83 -21.08 3.76
N PRO A 304 -1.52 -21.14 2.46
CA PRO A 304 -0.28 -21.77 1.97
C PRO A 304 0.97 -21.01 2.39
N ALA A 305 0.92 -19.69 2.59
CA ALA A 305 2.09 -18.90 2.96
C ALA A 305 2.67 -19.27 4.33
N LYS A 306 1.98 -20.05 5.17
CA LYS A 306 2.50 -20.51 6.47
C LYS A 306 3.87 -21.20 6.38
N VAL A 307 4.18 -21.85 5.26
CA VAL A 307 5.49 -22.47 5.00
C VAL A 307 6.63 -21.45 4.94
N LEU A 308 6.30 -20.17 4.71
CA LEU A 308 7.23 -19.05 4.66
C LEU A 308 7.49 -18.40 6.03
N ARG A 309 6.79 -18.84 7.09
CA ARG A 309 6.81 -18.18 8.42
C ARG A 309 8.23 -18.03 8.98
N SER A 310 9.08 -19.05 8.87
CA SER A 310 10.47 -19.00 9.36
C SER A 310 11.29 -17.94 8.61
N PHE A 311 11.23 -17.92 7.28
CA PHE A 311 11.95 -16.95 6.44
C PHE A 311 11.45 -15.52 6.66
N TYR A 312 10.13 -15.37 6.81
CA TYR A 312 9.51 -14.07 7.08
C TYR A 312 9.88 -13.57 8.47
N SER A 313 9.90 -14.46 9.48
CA SER A 313 10.34 -14.15 10.83
C SER A 313 11.79 -13.68 10.87
N GLN A 314 12.71 -14.37 10.20
CA GLN A 314 14.11 -13.97 10.15
C GLN A 314 14.28 -12.57 9.53
N THR A 315 13.55 -12.29 8.44
CA THR A 315 13.60 -10.99 7.77
C THR A 315 13.02 -9.88 8.65
N MET A 316 11.87 -10.12 9.28
CA MET A 316 11.20 -9.14 10.12
C MET A 316 11.94 -8.88 11.43
N ASP A 317 12.53 -9.91 12.03
CA ASP A 317 13.35 -9.79 13.24
C ASP A 317 14.59 -8.91 12.97
N THR A 318 15.30 -9.17 11.86
CA THR A 318 16.45 -8.34 11.44
C THR A 318 16.09 -6.86 11.32
N GLN A 319 14.89 -6.54 10.84
CA GLN A 319 14.45 -5.16 10.60
C GLN A 319 13.80 -4.49 11.82
N TYR A 320 13.11 -5.25 12.66
CA TYR A 320 12.21 -4.71 13.68
C TYR A 320 12.45 -5.24 15.11
N GLN A 321 13.48 -6.07 15.36
CA GLN A 321 13.79 -6.62 16.69
C GLN A 321 13.79 -5.57 17.82
N GLY A 322 14.25 -4.34 17.54
CA GLY A 322 14.28 -3.25 18.52
C GLY A 322 12.92 -2.70 18.94
N LEU A 323 11.83 -3.15 18.30
CA LEU A 323 10.45 -2.71 18.57
C LEU A 323 9.67 -3.68 19.47
N GLY A 324 10.28 -4.79 19.90
CA GLY A 324 9.66 -5.81 20.76
C GLY A 324 9.19 -7.05 19.98
N GLN A 325 9.22 -8.20 20.64
CA GLN A 325 8.89 -9.49 20.02
C GLN A 325 7.43 -9.55 19.55
N GLU A 326 6.50 -8.98 20.32
CA GLU A 326 5.07 -8.95 19.97
C GLU A 326 4.83 -8.15 18.68
N TYR A 327 5.58 -7.05 18.47
CA TYR A 327 5.57 -6.31 17.21
C TYR A 327 6.05 -7.18 16.04
N VAL A 328 7.18 -7.90 16.22
CA VAL A 328 7.75 -8.77 15.18
C VAL A 328 6.77 -9.89 14.83
N SER A 329 6.18 -10.56 15.83
CA SER A 329 5.20 -11.62 15.63
C SER A 329 3.97 -11.14 14.84
N ALA A 330 3.44 -9.96 15.18
CA ALA A 330 2.33 -9.37 14.44
C ALA A 330 2.73 -8.96 13.02
N ALA A 331 3.96 -8.45 12.83
CA ALA A 331 4.49 -8.10 11.52
C ALA A 331 4.65 -9.33 10.60
N VAL A 332 5.09 -10.46 11.17
CA VAL A 332 5.16 -11.75 10.46
C VAL A 332 3.77 -12.21 10.07
N GLU A 333 2.81 -12.20 10.99
CA GLU A 333 1.43 -12.61 10.68
C GLU A 333 0.80 -11.71 9.61
N LEU A 334 1.03 -10.40 9.67
CA LEU A 334 0.62 -9.47 8.62
C LEU A 334 1.23 -9.85 7.27
N ALA A 335 2.52 -10.15 7.21
CA ALA A 335 3.19 -10.52 5.96
C ALA A 335 2.64 -11.82 5.37
N LEU A 336 2.33 -12.81 6.21
CA LEU A 336 1.69 -14.06 5.80
C LEU A 336 0.26 -13.79 5.29
N LEU A 337 -0.51 -12.96 5.99
CA LEU A 337 -1.82 -12.50 5.52
C LEU A 337 -1.75 -11.85 4.14
N MET A 338 -0.82 -10.92 3.94
CA MET A 338 -0.66 -10.24 2.65
C MET A 338 -0.22 -11.18 1.51
N ALA A 339 0.41 -12.32 1.82
CA ALA A 339 0.78 -13.33 0.83
C ALA A 339 -0.41 -14.20 0.39
N ASP A 340 -1.31 -14.53 1.31
CA ASP A 340 -2.46 -15.41 1.04
C ASP A 340 -3.69 -14.64 0.51
N MET A 341 -3.83 -13.36 0.83
CA MET A 341 -5.03 -12.58 0.49
C MET A 341 -5.10 -12.20 -1.00
N PRO A 342 -6.30 -12.25 -1.61
CA PRO A 342 -6.53 -11.68 -2.94
C PRO A 342 -6.21 -10.18 -2.98
N SER A 343 -5.58 -9.70 -4.06
CA SER A 343 -5.18 -8.29 -4.20
C SER A 343 -6.35 -7.32 -4.05
N ALA A 344 -7.55 -7.69 -4.50
CA ALA A 344 -8.75 -6.86 -4.37
C ALA A 344 -9.14 -6.63 -2.89
N ALA A 345 -9.07 -7.67 -2.06
CA ALA A 345 -9.37 -7.59 -0.63
C ALA A 345 -8.38 -6.66 0.08
N VAL A 346 -7.08 -6.82 -0.20
CA VAL A 346 -6.02 -5.97 0.37
C VAL A 346 -6.20 -4.51 -0.04
N ILE A 347 -6.51 -4.24 -1.32
CA ILE A 347 -6.75 -2.87 -1.81
C ILE A 347 -7.99 -2.28 -1.14
N GLN A 348 -9.09 -3.03 -1.02
CA GLN A 348 -10.30 -2.57 -0.34
C GLN A 348 -9.99 -2.21 1.12
N TRP A 349 -9.35 -3.11 1.85
CA TRP A 349 -8.99 -2.89 3.26
C TRP A 349 -8.07 -1.67 3.45
N LEU A 350 -7.05 -1.50 2.60
CA LEU A 350 -6.17 -0.33 2.60
C LEU A 350 -6.88 0.96 2.15
N SER A 351 -7.91 0.86 1.30
CA SER A 351 -8.67 2.03 0.84
C SER A 351 -9.54 2.61 1.95
N LEU A 352 -10.01 1.76 2.86
CA LEU A 352 -10.75 2.10 4.06
C LEU A 352 -9.84 2.59 5.22
N GLY A 353 -8.52 2.54 5.05
CA GLY A 353 -7.56 3.02 6.05
C GLY A 353 -7.48 2.15 7.31
N LEU A 354 -7.85 0.87 7.20
CA LEU A 354 -7.93 -0.08 8.31
C LEU A 354 -6.55 -0.55 8.81
N GLU A 355 -5.46 -0.17 8.12
CA GLU A 355 -4.12 -0.44 8.61
C GLU A 355 -3.75 0.37 9.84
N HIS A 356 -4.37 1.54 10.05
CA HIS A 356 -4.11 2.39 11.20
C HIS A 356 -5.09 2.09 12.32
N GLN A 357 -4.68 2.35 13.57
CA GLN A 357 -5.61 2.48 14.69
C GLN A 357 -6.72 3.47 14.31
N SER A 358 -8.00 3.11 14.54
CA SER A 358 -9.11 3.98 14.16
C SER A 358 -9.05 5.31 14.91
N LEU A 359 -8.90 6.41 14.16
CA LEU A 359 -8.86 7.75 14.72
C LEU A 359 -10.24 8.17 15.24
N SER A 360 -11.31 7.81 14.52
CA SER A 360 -12.68 8.08 14.94
C SER A 360 -13.00 7.35 16.25
N MET A 361 -12.58 6.09 16.38
CA MET A 361 -12.81 5.32 17.61
C MET A 361 -12.01 5.87 18.78
N ASN A 362 -10.74 6.26 18.55
CA ASN A 362 -9.92 6.92 19.56
C ASN A 362 -10.56 8.23 20.06
N HIS A 363 -11.11 9.05 19.16
CA HIS A 363 -11.82 10.27 19.55
C HIS A 363 -13.14 10.00 20.27
N TRP A 364 -13.93 9.03 19.79
CA TRP A 364 -15.17 8.64 20.45
C TRP A 364 -14.90 8.15 21.88
N LEU A 365 -13.91 7.27 22.05
CA LEU A 365 -13.48 6.80 23.37
C LEU A 365 -13.08 7.98 24.27
N ALA A 366 -12.16 8.84 23.80
CA ALA A 366 -11.61 9.91 24.61
C ALA A 366 -12.63 11.00 24.99
N ASN A 367 -13.50 11.39 24.04
CA ASN A 367 -14.35 12.58 24.18
C ASN A 367 -15.79 12.25 24.55
N THR A 368 -16.28 11.05 24.21
CA THR A 368 -17.68 10.65 24.40
C THR A 368 -17.79 9.58 25.47
N ALA A 369 -17.18 8.42 25.23
CA ALA A 369 -17.31 7.24 26.08
C ALA A 369 -16.71 7.46 27.48
N LEU A 370 -15.56 8.15 27.55
CA LEU A 370 -14.80 8.39 28.78
C LEU A 370 -14.98 9.82 29.31
N ALA A 371 -16.04 10.54 28.90
CA ALA A 371 -16.26 11.92 29.33
C ALA A 371 -16.40 12.03 30.87
N THR A 372 -17.12 11.08 31.48
CA THR A 372 -17.37 11.00 32.93
C THR A 372 -16.49 9.98 33.66
N ALA A 373 -15.59 9.30 32.94
CA ALA A 373 -14.72 8.28 33.50
C ALA A 373 -13.64 8.89 34.41
N THR A 374 -13.16 8.09 35.37
CA THR A 374 -12.02 8.50 36.20
C THR A 374 -10.75 8.62 35.35
N PRO A 375 -9.75 9.43 35.75
CA PRO A 375 -8.48 9.51 35.04
C PRO A 375 -7.80 8.14 34.85
N ASP A 376 -7.90 7.25 35.84
CA ASP A 376 -7.31 5.92 35.78
C ASP A 376 -8.00 5.03 34.74
N GLU A 377 -9.34 5.01 34.73
CA GLU A 377 -10.12 4.29 33.71
C GLU A 377 -9.85 4.82 32.31
N ARG A 378 -9.78 6.15 32.17
CA ARG A 378 -9.48 6.80 30.89
C ARG A 378 -8.11 6.39 30.37
N ASN A 379 -7.09 6.47 31.21
CA ASN A 379 -5.73 6.12 30.84
C ASN A 379 -5.61 4.63 30.51
N ALA A 380 -6.23 3.77 31.33
CA ALA A 380 -6.24 2.32 31.09
C ALA A 380 -6.93 1.95 29.77
N THR A 381 -8.09 2.55 29.49
CA THR A 381 -8.85 2.31 28.25
C THR A 381 -8.08 2.78 27.02
N LEU A 382 -7.55 4.01 27.04
CA LEU A 382 -6.80 4.56 25.90
C LEU A 382 -5.49 3.80 25.67
N SER A 383 -4.82 3.33 26.73
CA SER A 383 -3.63 2.47 26.61
C SER A 383 -4.02 1.13 25.99
N ALA A 384 -5.08 0.48 26.50
CA ALA A 384 -5.55 -0.80 25.95
C ALA A 384 -5.97 -0.69 24.47
N HIS A 385 -6.63 0.40 24.09
CA HIS A 385 -7.02 0.65 22.70
C HIS A 385 -5.81 0.82 21.77
N TYR A 386 -4.76 1.51 22.22
CA TYR A 386 -3.51 1.61 21.47
C TYR A 386 -2.79 0.25 21.37
N GLU A 387 -2.67 -0.45 22.50
CA GLU A 387 -1.85 -1.66 22.62
C GLU A 387 -2.47 -2.86 21.90
N SER A 388 -3.79 -2.95 21.87
CA SER A 388 -4.53 -4.00 21.13
C SER A 388 -4.68 -3.71 19.62
N SER A 389 -4.20 -2.56 19.14
CA SER A 389 -4.45 -2.11 17.77
C SER A 389 -3.90 -3.07 16.70
N TYR A 390 -2.82 -3.81 16.96
CA TYR A 390 -2.29 -4.77 16.00
C TYR A 390 -3.09 -6.09 15.99
N VAL A 391 -3.64 -6.51 17.14
CA VAL A 391 -4.58 -7.65 17.16
C VAL A 391 -5.83 -7.30 16.36
N SER A 392 -6.42 -6.13 16.60
CA SER A 392 -7.57 -5.65 15.84
C SER A 392 -7.30 -5.59 14.33
N MET A 393 -6.13 -5.08 13.93
CA MET A 393 -5.68 -5.07 12.53
C MET A 393 -5.66 -6.49 11.93
N ILE A 394 -5.01 -7.44 12.61
CA ILE A 394 -4.86 -8.82 12.16
C ILE A 394 -6.20 -9.56 12.11
N ILE A 395 -7.06 -9.39 13.11
CA ILE A 395 -8.40 -10.01 13.13
C ILE A 395 -9.27 -9.44 12.00
N SER A 396 -9.24 -8.12 11.77
CA SER A 396 -10.00 -7.50 10.66
C SER A 396 -9.61 -8.04 9.30
N LEU A 397 -8.34 -8.45 9.12
CA LEU A 397 -7.85 -9.11 7.92
C LEU A 397 -8.22 -10.58 7.89
N ASN A 398 -8.02 -11.30 9.00
CA ASN A 398 -8.18 -12.76 9.05
C ASN A 398 -9.64 -13.20 8.90
N ALA A 399 -10.57 -12.39 9.41
CA ALA A 399 -12.01 -12.65 9.38
C ALA A 399 -12.77 -11.65 8.48
N MET A 400 -12.10 -11.05 7.51
CA MET A 400 -12.68 -10.04 6.62
C MET A 400 -13.86 -10.62 5.81
N ARG A 401 -15.06 -10.03 5.93
CA ARG A 401 -16.13 -10.28 4.96
C ARG A 401 -15.81 -9.59 3.64
N MET A 402 -15.62 -10.36 2.57
CA MET A 402 -15.58 -9.81 1.22
C MET A 402 -17.00 -9.44 0.79
N ALA A 403 -17.20 -8.18 0.39
CA ALA A 403 -18.43 -7.82 -0.30
C ALA A 403 -18.53 -8.67 -1.60
N PRO A 404 -19.69 -9.29 -1.89
CA PRO A 404 -19.91 -9.88 -3.20
C PRO A 404 -19.73 -8.78 -4.26
N LYS A 405 -19.23 -9.18 -5.43
CA LYS A 405 -18.78 -8.36 -6.58
C LYS A 405 -19.37 -6.94 -6.69
N ALA A 406 -18.52 -6.03 -7.17
CA ALA A 406 -18.69 -4.57 -7.32
C ALA A 406 -19.99 -4.02 -7.96
N ASP A 407 -20.93 -4.86 -8.42
CA ASP A 407 -22.22 -4.39 -8.94
C ASP A 407 -23.26 -4.15 -7.83
N ASP A 408 -23.06 -4.66 -6.61
CA ASP A 408 -23.96 -4.51 -5.46
C ASP A 408 -23.41 -3.55 -4.38
N MET A 409 -22.73 -2.47 -4.80
CA MET A 409 -22.18 -1.45 -3.88
C MET A 409 -23.22 -0.74 -3.01
N MET A 410 -24.53 -0.89 -3.28
CA MET A 410 -25.59 -0.31 -2.43
C MET A 410 -25.71 -0.96 -1.05
N TYR A 411 -25.19 -2.18 -0.84
CA TYR A 411 -25.35 -2.93 0.42
C TYR A 411 -24.08 -3.60 0.94
N ALA A 412 -22.90 -3.25 0.42
CA ALA A 412 -21.64 -3.77 0.96
C ALA A 412 -21.50 -3.35 2.43
N GLN A 413 -21.69 -4.28 3.36
CA GLN A 413 -21.37 -4.08 4.78
C GLN A 413 -19.95 -3.50 4.87
N GLU A 414 -19.83 -2.33 5.50
CA GLU A 414 -18.54 -1.65 5.63
C GLU A 414 -17.61 -2.53 6.49
N THR A 415 -16.59 -3.11 5.87
CA THR A 415 -15.50 -3.76 6.61
C THR A 415 -14.93 -2.77 7.62
N CYS A 416 -14.80 -3.18 8.88
CA CYS A 416 -14.20 -2.35 9.91
C CYS A 416 -13.30 -3.18 10.84
N ARG A 417 -12.63 -2.48 11.75
CA ARG A 417 -11.72 -3.07 12.72
C ARG A 417 -12.47 -3.34 14.03
N PRO A 418 -12.26 -4.48 14.70
CA PRO A 418 -12.84 -4.76 16.02
C PRO A 418 -12.09 -4.04 17.15
N ASP A 419 -11.97 -2.71 17.05
CA ASP A 419 -11.15 -1.90 17.94
C ASP A 419 -11.73 -1.83 19.36
N LEU A 420 -13.04 -1.71 19.54
CA LEU A 420 -13.68 -1.70 20.86
C LEU A 420 -13.65 -3.08 21.51
N ILE A 421 -13.95 -4.12 20.72
CA ILE A 421 -13.92 -5.52 21.19
C ILE A 421 -12.52 -5.87 21.69
N CYS A 422 -11.48 -5.60 20.89
CA CYS A 422 -10.10 -5.86 21.29
C CYS A 422 -9.66 -5.01 22.50
N THR A 423 -10.18 -3.79 22.64
CA THR A 423 -9.92 -2.94 23.82
C THR A 423 -10.50 -3.58 25.08
N ALA A 424 -11.76 -4.00 25.05
CA ALA A 424 -12.43 -4.63 26.19
C ALA A 424 -11.79 -5.97 26.58
N LEU A 425 -11.44 -6.80 25.59
CA LEU A 425 -10.73 -8.06 25.82
C LEU A 425 -9.38 -7.84 26.52
N LEU A 426 -8.60 -6.84 26.10
CA LEU A 426 -7.31 -6.55 26.72
C LEU A 426 -7.46 -6.00 28.14
N MET A 427 -8.46 -5.15 28.39
CA MET A 427 -8.77 -4.68 29.75
C MET A 427 -9.12 -5.86 30.66
N LYS A 428 -9.97 -6.77 30.18
CA LYS A 428 -10.33 -7.99 30.91
C LYS A 428 -9.13 -8.91 31.15
N ALA A 429 -8.26 -9.10 30.16
CA ALA A 429 -7.02 -9.88 30.30
C ALA A 429 -6.08 -9.35 31.40
N ARG A 430 -6.22 -8.06 31.75
CA ARG A 430 -5.45 -7.40 32.81
C ARG A 430 -6.14 -7.43 34.18
N GLY A 431 -7.32 -8.04 34.28
CA GLY A 431 -8.13 -8.02 35.50
C GLY A 431 -8.65 -6.63 35.86
N LEU A 432 -8.76 -5.72 34.87
CA LEU A 432 -9.36 -4.42 35.07
C LEU A 432 -10.89 -4.55 35.13
N PRO A 433 -11.58 -3.65 35.85
CA PRO A 433 -13.04 -3.64 35.86
C PRO A 433 -13.59 -3.44 34.45
N GLU A 434 -14.80 -3.93 34.22
CA GLU A 434 -15.53 -3.70 32.98
C GLU A 434 -15.64 -2.19 32.73
N PRO A 435 -15.25 -1.71 31.54
CA PRO A 435 -15.28 -0.28 31.26
C PRO A 435 -16.71 0.26 31.33
N SER A 436 -16.88 1.44 31.91
CA SER A 436 -18.20 2.08 32.08
C SER A 436 -18.95 2.27 30.76
N TRP A 437 -18.21 2.44 29.66
CA TRP A 437 -18.77 2.60 28.32
C TRP A 437 -19.28 1.30 27.69
N TRP A 438 -18.86 0.11 28.15
CA TRP A 438 -19.25 -1.17 27.53
C TRP A 438 -20.78 -1.39 27.53
N ARG A 439 -21.48 -0.86 28.54
CA ARG A 439 -22.94 -0.98 28.68
C ARG A 439 -23.72 0.13 28.00
N ASN A 440 -23.05 1.15 27.44
CA ASN A 440 -23.71 2.25 26.76
C ASN A 440 -24.34 1.76 25.44
N SER A 441 -25.54 2.24 25.10
CA SER A 441 -26.22 1.92 23.83
C SER A 441 -25.34 2.26 22.63
N ASP A 442 -24.69 3.41 22.66
CA ASP A 442 -23.84 3.86 21.54
C ASP A 442 -22.64 2.94 21.34
N ALA A 443 -22.09 2.43 22.44
CA ALA A 443 -20.98 1.47 22.40
C ALA A 443 -21.44 0.13 21.84
N ARG A 444 -22.64 -0.33 22.23
CA ARG A 444 -23.23 -1.57 21.72
C ARG A 444 -23.48 -1.50 20.23
N ASP A 445 -24.02 -0.40 19.72
CA ASP A 445 -24.25 -0.21 18.28
C ASP A 445 -22.93 -0.27 17.49
N LEU A 446 -21.86 0.34 18.02
CA LEU A 446 -20.53 0.26 17.43
C LEU A 446 -19.94 -1.16 17.49
N VAL A 447 -20.08 -1.84 18.63
CA VAL A 447 -19.62 -3.23 18.80
C VAL A 447 -20.39 -4.18 17.87
N THR A 448 -21.70 -4.02 17.73
CA THR A 448 -22.50 -4.78 16.77
C THR A 448 -22.02 -4.54 15.35
N LYS A 449 -21.74 -3.28 14.97
CA LYS A 449 -21.12 -2.97 13.67
C LYS A 449 -19.76 -3.66 13.49
N GLU A 450 -18.92 -3.67 14.52
CA GLU A 450 -17.63 -4.38 14.50
C GLU A 450 -17.83 -5.89 14.27
N MET A 451 -18.72 -6.53 15.03
CA MET A 451 -19.03 -7.95 14.90
C MET A 451 -19.61 -8.32 13.53
N ASP A 452 -20.56 -7.52 13.04
CA ASP A 452 -21.21 -7.71 11.76
C ASP A 452 -20.25 -7.57 10.57
N SER A 453 -19.16 -6.81 10.74
CA SER A 453 -18.13 -6.66 9.71
C SER A 453 -17.20 -7.88 9.59
N LEU A 454 -17.19 -8.76 10.60
CA LEU A 454 -16.37 -9.97 10.65
C LEU A 454 -17.19 -11.20 10.24
N SER A 455 -16.56 -12.12 9.50
CA SER A 455 -17.24 -13.31 9.00
C SER A 455 -17.80 -14.15 10.16
N PRO A 456 -19.09 -14.54 10.11
CA PRO A 456 -19.70 -15.33 11.17
C PRO A 456 -19.30 -16.81 11.07
N ASP A 457 -18.75 -17.22 9.92
CA ASP A 457 -18.39 -18.59 9.59
C ASP A 457 -17.12 -19.07 10.31
N PHE A 458 -16.43 -18.15 11.00
CA PHE A 458 -15.13 -18.41 11.62
C PHE A 458 -15.10 -17.93 13.08
N ASP A 459 -14.49 -18.74 13.94
CA ASP A 459 -14.30 -18.39 15.36
C ASP A 459 -13.13 -17.42 15.55
N TRP A 460 -13.34 -16.19 15.09
CA TRP A 460 -12.41 -15.09 15.30
C TRP A 460 -12.37 -14.62 16.77
N LYS A 461 -13.45 -14.87 17.53
CA LYS A 461 -13.60 -14.51 18.95
C LYS A 461 -12.52 -15.18 19.80
N THR A 462 -12.41 -16.51 19.70
CA THR A 462 -11.40 -17.29 20.43
C THR A 462 -9.98 -16.87 20.04
N SER A 463 -9.75 -16.65 18.75
CA SER A 463 -8.45 -16.18 18.24
C SER A 463 -8.07 -14.80 18.82
N ALA A 464 -9.00 -13.84 18.84
CA ALA A 464 -8.78 -12.52 19.39
C ALA A 464 -8.50 -12.55 20.91
N ALA A 465 -9.26 -13.36 21.65
CA ALA A 465 -9.06 -13.54 23.09
C ALA A 465 -7.67 -14.10 23.41
N LYS A 466 -7.26 -15.17 22.71
CA LYS A 466 -5.93 -15.78 22.87
C LYS A 466 -4.79 -14.82 22.53
N LEU A 467 -4.90 -14.07 21.44
CA LEU A 467 -3.90 -13.06 21.04
C LEU A 467 -3.73 -11.94 22.09
N LEU A 468 -4.74 -11.66 22.89
CA LEU A 468 -4.69 -10.65 23.97
C LEU A 468 -4.33 -11.26 25.33
N GLY A 469 -4.17 -12.59 25.41
CA GLY A 469 -3.70 -13.31 26.59
C GLY A 469 -4.80 -13.90 27.47
N LEU A 470 -6.03 -13.99 26.97
CA LEU A 470 -7.10 -14.78 27.59
C LEU A 470 -7.00 -16.23 27.12
N GLN A 471 -7.57 -17.17 27.88
CA GLN A 471 -7.62 -18.58 27.45
C GLN A 471 -8.73 -18.80 26.41
N ASP A 472 -9.90 -18.20 26.64
CA ASP A 472 -11.08 -18.29 25.79
C ASP A 472 -11.87 -16.97 25.78
N TRP A 473 -12.86 -16.89 24.89
CA TRP A 473 -13.79 -15.76 24.84
C TRP A 473 -14.58 -15.63 26.15
N PRO A 474 -14.63 -14.43 26.76
CA PRO A 474 -15.39 -14.22 27.98
C PRO A 474 -16.91 -14.15 27.75
N GLN A 475 -17.68 -14.98 28.47
CA GLN A 475 -19.15 -15.08 28.33
C GLN A 475 -19.92 -13.79 28.68
N ASP A 476 -19.35 -12.89 29.46
CA ASP A 476 -19.90 -11.59 29.84
C ASP A 476 -19.68 -10.50 28.78
N LEU A 477 -18.91 -10.80 27.72
CA LEU A 477 -18.73 -9.94 26.55
C LEU A 477 -19.58 -10.40 25.35
N ASP A 478 -20.40 -11.43 25.50
CA ASP A 478 -21.34 -11.89 24.48
C ASP A 478 -22.60 -11.02 24.34
#